data_AF-A0A9D6HG22-F1
#
_entry.id   AF-A0A9D6HG22-F1
#
_cell.length_a   1.000
_cell.length_b   1.000
_cell.length_c   1.000
_cell.angle_alpha   90.00
_cell.angle_beta   90.00
_cell.angle_gamma   90.00
#
_symmetry.space_group_name_H-M   'P 1'
#
loop_
_entity.id
_entity.type
_entity.pdbx_description
1 polymer ?
#
loop_
_entity_poly.entity_id
_entity_poly.type
_entity_poly.pdbx_seq_one_letter_code
_entity_poly.pdbx_strand_id
1 'polypeptide(L)'
;MRALVVLLAAGVLLAGCAEVACRDPQTVVVTDKRDDMRVETRVIDTRVEPSGRVREQREQFVIHDYLVKDPSDRWYRVPEPTWRAAKIGDSVTVCR
;
A
#
# COMPACT_ATOMS: atom_id res chain seq x y z
N MET A 1 14.31 17.82 -53.41
CA MET A 1 14.88 16.85 -52.45
C MET A 1 14.33 17.18 -51.07
N ARG A 2 13.94 16.15 -50.34
CA ARG A 2 12.97 16.16 -49.23
C ARG A 2 13.40 17.04 -48.05
N ALA A 3 12.54 18.01 -47.71
CA ALA A 3 12.54 18.68 -46.42
C ALA A 3 12.08 17.66 -45.36
N LEU A 4 12.99 17.22 -44.50
CA LEU A 4 12.68 16.33 -43.39
C LEU A 4 12.37 17.20 -42.16
N VAL A 5 11.07 17.42 -41.98
CA VAL A 5 10.47 17.92 -40.74
C VAL A 5 10.70 16.87 -39.66
N VAL A 6 11.68 17.07 -38.78
CA VAL A 6 11.85 16.24 -37.58
C VAL A 6 10.99 16.86 -36.48
N LEU A 7 9.84 16.24 -36.29
CA LEU A 7 8.87 16.49 -35.23
C LEU A 7 9.51 16.29 -33.85
N LEU A 8 9.51 17.37 -33.07
CA LEU A 8 9.20 17.44 -31.63
C LEU A 8 8.97 16.09 -30.94
N ALA A 9 10.02 15.52 -30.34
CA ALA A 9 9.87 14.57 -29.24
C ALA A 9 10.00 15.34 -27.93
N ALA A 10 8.89 15.93 -27.48
CA ALA A 10 8.76 16.49 -26.15
C ALA A 10 8.85 15.35 -25.13
N GLY A 11 10.04 15.15 -24.56
CA GLY A 11 10.26 14.28 -23.41
C GLY A 11 9.65 14.90 -22.15
N VAL A 12 8.34 14.74 -21.98
CA VAL A 12 7.67 14.97 -20.70
C VAL A 12 7.30 13.62 -20.13
N LEU A 13 8.03 13.15 -19.13
CA LEU A 13 7.52 12.30 -18.06
C LEU A 13 8.44 12.47 -16.83
N LEU A 14 8.42 13.68 -16.27
CA LEU A 14 8.71 13.92 -14.86
C LEU A 14 7.51 13.44 -14.04
N ALA A 15 7.54 12.22 -13.53
CA ALA A 15 6.69 11.78 -12.43
C ALA A 15 7.24 10.49 -11.82
N GLY A 16 8.45 10.56 -11.28
CA GLY A 16 8.90 9.59 -10.28
C GLY A 16 8.20 9.85 -8.96
N CYS A 17 6.87 9.72 -8.93
CA CYS A 17 6.17 9.55 -7.67
C CYS A 17 6.43 8.11 -7.25
N ALA A 18 6.99 7.91 -6.06
CA ALA A 18 7.10 6.60 -5.46
C ALA A 18 5.69 6.09 -5.11
N GLU A 19 4.92 5.72 -6.13
CA GLU A 19 3.77 4.86 -5.97
C GLU A 19 4.35 3.51 -5.57
N VAL A 20 3.86 2.94 -4.47
CA VAL A 20 4.17 1.57 -4.08
C VAL A 20 3.61 0.68 -5.19
N ALA A 21 4.40 0.49 -6.24
CA ALA A 21 4.02 -0.33 -7.38
C ALA A 21 3.85 -1.75 -6.86
N CYS A 22 2.60 -2.21 -6.87
CA CYS A 22 2.23 -3.58 -6.59
C CYS A 22 3.19 -4.52 -7.35
N ARG A 23 4.06 -5.24 -6.62
CA ARG A 23 5.13 -6.05 -7.26
C ARG A 23 4.54 -7.22 -8.06
N ASP A 24 3.41 -7.77 -7.61
CA ASP A 24 2.68 -8.86 -8.27
C ASP A 24 1.16 -8.61 -8.12
N PRO A 25 0.55 -7.83 -9.04
CA PRO A 25 -0.88 -7.58 -9.02
C PRO A 25 -1.66 -8.80 -9.50
N GLN A 26 -2.63 -9.23 -8.70
CA GLN A 26 -3.51 -10.36 -9.01
C GLN A 26 -4.96 -9.92 -8.91
N THR A 27 -5.80 -10.34 -9.85
CA THR A 27 -7.25 -10.09 -9.78
C THR A 27 -7.92 -11.27 -9.11
N VAL A 28 -8.67 -11.02 -8.03
CA VAL A 28 -9.42 -12.04 -7.30
C VAL A 28 -10.90 -11.68 -7.21
N VAL A 29 -11.77 -12.69 -7.17
CA VAL A 29 -13.20 -12.49 -6.90
C VAL A 29 -13.41 -12.51 -5.39
N VAL A 30 -14.04 -11.47 -4.84
CA VAL A 30 -14.25 -11.35 -3.40
C VAL A 30 -15.36 -12.30 -2.93
N THR A 31 -15.06 -13.18 -2.00
CA THR A 31 -16.04 -14.09 -1.37
C THR A 31 -16.44 -13.64 0.02
N ASP A 32 -15.56 -12.92 0.73
CA ASP A 32 -15.81 -12.38 2.07
C ASP A 32 -14.92 -11.14 2.34
N LYS A 33 -15.26 -10.36 3.37
CA LYS A 33 -14.57 -9.14 3.77
C LYS A 33 -14.47 -9.04 5.30
N ARG A 34 -13.33 -8.53 5.79
CA ARG A 34 -13.11 -8.31 7.24
C ARG A 34 -12.32 -7.03 7.50
N ASP A 35 -12.56 -6.40 8.64
CA ASP A 35 -11.73 -5.35 9.23
C ASP A 35 -11.18 -5.89 10.55
N ASP A 36 -9.90 -6.24 10.55
CA ASP A 36 -9.20 -6.70 11.75
C ASP A 36 -8.43 -5.53 12.36
N MET A 37 -8.44 -5.44 13.69
CA MET A 37 -7.66 -4.45 14.43
C MET A 37 -6.46 -5.11 15.09
N ARG A 38 -5.30 -4.46 15.00
CA ARG A 38 -4.12 -4.84 15.77
C ARG A 38 -3.49 -3.63 16.44
N VAL A 39 -2.75 -3.88 17.51
CA VAL A 39 -1.95 -2.86 18.19
C VAL A 39 -0.50 -2.99 17.75
N GLU A 40 0.09 -1.90 17.30
CA GLU A 40 1.49 -1.81 16.91
C GLU A 40 2.20 -0.80 17.83
N THR A 41 3.28 -1.21 18.48
CA THR A 41 4.11 -0.28 19.27
C THR A 41 5.24 0.24 18.40
N ARG A 42 5.34 1.56 18.25
CA ARG A 42 6.40 2.22 17.48
C ARG A 42 7.26 3.09 18.39
N VAL A 43 8.55 3.15 18.10
CA VAL A 43 9.44 4.16 18.68
C VAL A 43 9.14 5.47 17.96
N ILE A 44 8.76 6.48 18.73
CA ILE A 44 8.39 7.81 18.21
C ILE A 44 9.48 8.86 18.47
N ASP A 45 10.31 8.63 19.48
CA ASP A 45 11.46 9.49 19.81
C ASP A 45 12.59 8.66 20.39
N THR A 46 13.82 9.13 20.21
CA THR A 46 15.02 8.52 20.78
C THR A 46 15.95 9.61 21.30
N ARG A 47 16.28 9.56 22.60
CA ARG A 47 17.14 10.53 23.27
C ARG A 47 18.35 9.84 23.91
N VAL A 48 19.51 10.48 23.80
CA VAL A 48 20.72 10.09 24.54
C VAL A 48 20.82 10.96 25.79
N GLU A 49 20.91 10.32 26.96
CA GLU A 49 21.12 11.00 28.25
C GLU A 49 22.59 11.43 28.42
N PRO A 50 22.91 12.40 29.30
CA PRO A 50 24.29 12.78 29.61
C PRO A 50 25.18 11.64 30.10
N SER A 51 24.58 10.57 30.62
CA SER A 51 25.25 9.33 31.02
C SER A 51 25.67 8.43 29.85
N GLY A 52 25.30 8.78 28.61
CA GLY A 52 25.47 7.97 27.41
C GLY A 52 24.39 6.92 27.19
N ARG A 53 23.39 6.81 28.09
CA ARG A 53 22.28 5.87 27.93
C ARG A 53 21.30 6.35 26.85
N VAL A 54 20.81 5.41 26.03
CA VAL A 54 19.74 5.67 25.07
C VAL A 54 18.39 5.39 25.72
N ARG A 55 17.44 6.32 25.57
CA ARG A 55 16.03 6.14 25.91
C ARG A 55 15.16 6.30 24.69
N GLU A 56 14.27 5.33 24.51
CA GLU A 56 13.23 5.37 23.48
C GLU A 56 11.89 5.76 24.10
N GLN A 57 11.20 6.69 23.46
CA GLN A 57 9.77 6.90 23.70
C GLN A 57 9.00 6.01 22.74
N ARG A 58 8.06 5.22 23.29
CA ARG A 58 7.25 4.28 22.53
C ARG A 58 5.78 4.63 22.67
N GLU A 59 5.03 4.53 21.59
CA GLU A 59 3.59 4.75 21.56
C GLU A 59 2.88 3.58 20.86
N GLN A 60 1.65 3.30 21.30
CA GLN A 60 0.82 2.25 20.75
C GLN A 60 -0.17 2.84 19.73
N PHE A 61 -0.20 2.25 18.55
CA PHE A 61 -1.09 2.63 17.46
C PHE A 61 -2.06 1.48 17.19
N VAL A 62 -3.35 1.80 17.10
CA VAL A 62 -4.35 0.86 16.57
C VAL A 62 -4.30 0.94 15.05
N ILE A 63 -4.03 -0.19 14.41
CA ILE A 63 -3.93 -0.32 12.95
C ILE A 63 -5.08 -1.20 12.48
N HIS A 64 -5.80 -0.73 11.47
CA HIS A 64 -6.83 -1.49 10.76
C HIS A 64 -6.20 -2.26 9.59
N ASP A 65 -6.35 -3.57 9.60
CA ASP A 65 -6.01 -4.47 8.50
C ASP A 65 -7.30 -4.80 7.74
N TYR A 66 -7.53 -4.12 6.61
CA TYR A 66 -8.68 -4.35 5.75
C TYR A 66 -8.44 -5.53 4.82
N LEU A 67 -9.28 -6.55 4.92
CA LEU A 67 -9.08 -7.86 4.31
C LEU A 67 -10.21 -8.23 3.34
N VAL A 68 -9.83 -8.83 2.22
CA VAL A 68 -10.76 -9.50 1.29
C VAL A 68 -10.35 -10.96 1.12
N LYS A 69 -11.33 -11.85 0.95
CA LYS A 69 -11.11 -13.29 0.74
C LYS A 69 -11.35 -13.67 -0.71
N ASP A 70 -10.53 -14.56 -1.26
CA ASP A 70 -10.74 -15.16 -2.58
C ASP A 70 -11.54 -16.48 -2.49
N PRO A 71 -11.92 -17.11 -3.63
CA PRO A 71 -12.61 -18.41 -3.62
C PRO A 71 -11.73 -19.59 -3.21
N SER A 72 -10.40 -19.40 -3.14
CA SER A 72 -9.44 -20.40 -2.66
C SER A 72 -9.19 -20.29 -1.15
N ASP A 73 -10.07 -19.58 -0.44
CA ASP A 73 -10.03 -19.36 1.01
C ASP A 73 -8.86 -18.49 1.50
N ARG A 74 -8.18 -17.75 0.60
CA ARG A 74 -7.02 -16.92 0.96
C ARG A 74 -7.45 -15.48 1.25
N TRP A 75 -6.88 -14.90 2.31
CA TRP A 75 -7.07 -13.51 2.69
C TRP A 75 -5.97 -12.61 2.13
N TYR A 76 -6.36 -11.44 1.64
CA TYR A 76 -5.45 -10.40 1.14
C TYR A 76 -5.75 -9.10 1.84
N ARG A 77 -4.70 -8.39 2.25
CA ARG A 77 -4.85 -7.01 2.70
C ARG A 77 -4.97 -6.09 1.51
N VAL A 78 -5.89 -5.17 1.61
CA VAL A 78 -6.11 -4.13 0.60
C VAL A 78 -6.15 -2.76 1.29
N PRO A 79 -5.90 -1.68 0.54
CA PRO A 79 -6.13 -0.33 1.05
C PRO A 79 -7.60 -0.15 1.47
N GLU A 80 -7.83 0.68 2.47
CA GLU A 80 -9.17 0.97 2.96
C GLU A 80 -10.16 1.39 1.84
N PRO A 81 -9.81 2.27 0.88
CA PRO A 81 -10.75 2.65 -0.17
C PRO A 81 -11.17 1.46 -1.03
N THR A 82 -10.22 0.57 -1.34
CA THR A 82 -10.49 -0.67 -2.08
C THR A 82 -11.41 -1.59 -1.29
N TRP A 83 -11.16 -1.76 0.01
CA TRP A 83 -12.03 -2.55 0.88
C TRP A 83 -13.43 -1.96 0.96
N ARG A 84 -13.58 -0.64 1.16
CA ARG A 84 -14.90 0.01 1.24
C ARG A 84 -15.68 -0.14 -0.07
N ALA A 85 -15.01 -0.04 -1.22
CA ALA A 85 -15.63 -0.16 -2.54
C ALA A 85 -15.97 -1.60 -2.94
N ALA A 86 -15.18 -2.59 -2.49
CA ALA A 86 -15.35 -3.99 -2.86
C ALA A 86 -16.69 -4.57 -2.36
N LYS A 87 -17.40 -5.31 -3.21
CA LYS A 87 -18.56 -6.13 -2.83
C LYS A 87 -18.25 -7.61 -3.02
N ILE A 88 -18.96 -8.45 -2.29
CA ILE A 88 -18.91 -9.91 -2.51
C ILE A 88 -19.40 -10.18 -3.95
N GLY A 89 -18.61 -10.95 -4.70
CA GLY A 89 -18.81 -11.23 -6.13
C GLY A 89 -18.04 -10.30 -7.07
N ASP A 90 -17.49 -9.18 -6.59
CA ASP A 90 -16.71 -8.27 -7.42
C ASP A 90 -15.27 -8.77 -7.61
N SER A 91 -14.67 -8.40 -8.74
CA SER A 91 -13.24 -8.58 -8.99
C SER A 91 -12.43 -7.41 -8.43
N VAL A 92 -11.43 -7.70 -7.62
CA VAL A 92 -10.54 -6.71 -6.99
C VAL A 92 -9.08 -7.07 -7.31
N THR A 93 -8.28 -6.05 -7.64
CA THR A 93 -6.82 -6.20 -7.76
C THR A 93 -6.19 -6.18 -6.36
N VAL A 94 -5.48 -7.25 -6.02
CA VAL A 94 -4.73 -7.41 -4.78
C VAL A 94 -3.24 -7.50 -5.06
N CYS A 95 -2.43 -7.23 -4.04
CA CYS A 95 -0.96 -7.29 -4.13
C CYS A 95 -0.42 -8.37 -3.22
N ARG A 96 0.67 -9.00 -3.65
CA ARG A 96 1.45 -9.95 -2.84
C ARG A 96 2.87 -9.45 -2.60
#